data_AF-A0A7W6TK67-F1
#
_entry.id   AF-A0A7W6TK67-F1
#
_cell.length_a   1.000
_cell.length_b   1.000
_cell.length_c   1.000
_cell.angle_alpha   90.00
_cell.angle_beta   90.00
_cell.angle_gamma   90.00
#
_symmetry.space_group_name_H-M   'P 1'
#
loop_
_entity.id
_entity.type
_entity.pdbx_description
1 polymer ?
#
loop_
_entity_poly.entity_id
_entity_poly.type
_entity_poly.pdbx_seq_one_letter_code
_entity_poly.pdbx_strand_id
1 'polypeptide(L)'
;MDIYIENTVRIFRGGFGCDRAENAMFATVELLREEKNLRPEFLRRVGITLTKADVWDTGSNGVPLELVELAIHELRWPEFRQLIEVRRSLFPLDSSHLSLFAAFDRDWIDRDYYQRYRTRGEEG
;
A
#
# COMPACT_ATOMS: atom_id res chain seq x y z
N MET A 1 4.72 12.52 8.24
CA MET A 1 4.68 11.14 7.68
C MET A 1 4.14 10.14 8.69
N ASP A 2 4.70 10.06 9.90
CA ASP A 2 4.21 9.16 10.95
C ASP A 2 2.72 9.34 11.27
N ILE A 3 2.25 10.58 11.42
CA ILE A 3 0.84 10.87 11.70
C ILE A 3 -0.10 10.36 10.59
N TYR A 4 0.30 10.45 9.32
CA TYR A 4 -0.55 10.03 8.20
C TYR A 4 -0.57 8.51 8.02
N ILE A 5 0.58 7.85 8.19
CA ILE A 5 0.67 6.39 8.17
C ILE A 5 -0.07 5.80 9.37
N GLU A 6 0.10 6.38 10.56
CA GLU A 6 -0.57 5.94 11.78
C GLU A 6 -2.08 6.18 11.72
N ASN A 7 -2.54 7.30 11.13
CA ASN A 7 -3.96 7.52 10.86
C ASN A 7 -4.52 6.50 9.87
N THR A 8 -3.78 6.19 8.81
CA THR A 8 -4.19 5.16 7.83
C THR A 8 -4.33 3.81 8.52
N VAL A 9 -3.35 3.38 9.32
CA VAL A 9 -3.39 2.14 10.11
C VAL A 9 -4.54 2.13 11.13
N ARG A 10 -4.82 3.26 11.80
CA ARG A 10 -5.95 3.39 12.73
C ARG A 10 -7.30 3.25 12.03
N ILE A 11 -7.46 3.85 10.85
CA ILE A 11 -8.69 3.73 10.06
C ILE A 11 -8.86 2.29 9.56
N PHE A 12 -7.78 1.66 9.10
CA PHE A 12 -7.79 0.23 8.72
C PHE A 12 -8.23 -0.70 9.85
N ARG A 13 -7.80 -0.45 11.09
CA ARG A 13 -8.20 -1.24 12.26
C ARG A 13 -9.64 -0.97 12.71
N GLY A 14 -10.23 0.15 12.30
CA GLY A 14 -11.55 0.61 12.77
C GLY A 14 -12.75 0.15 11.96
N GLY A 15 -12.57 -0.31 10.72
CA GLY A 15 -13.66 -0.84 9.87
C GLY A 15 -14.69 0.18 9.36
N PHE A 16 -14.50 1.49 9.58
CA PHE A 16 -15.36 2.57 9.10
C PHE A 16 -14.52 3.71 8.48
N GLY A 17 -15.00 4.34 7.41
CA GLY A 17 -14.39 5.55 6.82
C GLY A 17 -13.43 5.31 5.64
N CYS A 18 -13.87 4.55 4.63
CA CYS A 18 -13.10 4.27 3.41
C CYS A 18 -12.60 5.56 2.73
N ASP A 19 -13.48 6.53 2.53
CA ASP A 19 -13.12 7.84 1.98
C ASP A 19 -12.01 8.54 2.79
N ARG A 20 -11.94 8.31 4.10
CA ARG A 20 -10.89 8.91 4.95
C ARG A 20 -9.57 8.16 4.85
N ALA A 21 -9.60 6.84 4.71
CA ALA A 21 -8.40 6.04 4.44
C ALA A 21 -7.83 6.39 3.06
N GLU A 22 -8.68 6.45 2.04
CA GLU A 22 -8.33 6.83 0.67
C GLU A 22 -7.73 8.24 0.64
N ASN A 23 -8.40 9.23 1.25
CA ASN A 23 -7.86 10.58 1.34
C ASN A 23 -6.51 10.62 2.07
N ALA A 24 -6.32 9.83 3.12
CA ALA A 24 -5.04 9.76 3.83
C ALA A 24 -3.92 9.10 2.99
N MET A 25 -4.27 8.11 2.17
CA MET A 25 -3.32 7.48 1.24
C MET A 25 -2.89 8.44 0.13
N PHE A 26 -3.84 9.11 -0.53
CA PHE A 26 -3.53 10.12 -1.54
C PHE A 26 -2.72 11.27 -0.95
N ALA A 27 -3.09 11.76 0.24
CA ALA A 27 -2.29 12.78 0.94
C ALA A 27 -0.86 12.30 1.24
N THR A 28 -0.69 11.01 1.55
CA THR A 28 0.64 10.43 1.75
C THR A 28 1.44 10.39 0.45
N VAL A 29 0.81 10.03 -0.67
CA VAL A 29 1.44 10.04 -2.00
C VAL A 29 1.85 11.45 -2.41
N GLU A 30 0.96 12.44 -2.25
CA GLU A 30 1.28 13.84 -2.55
C GLU A 30 2.45 14.34 -1.70
N LEU A 31 2.46 14.04 -0.40
CA LEU A 31 3.59 14.37 0.46
C LEU A 31 4.91 13.72 -0.03
N LEU A 32 4.87 12.48 -0.54
CA LEU A 32 6.04 11.80 -1.10
C LEU A 32 6.51 12.40 -2.43
N ARG A 33 5.60 13.03 -3.20
CA ARG A 33 5.95 13.79 -4.42
C ARG A 33 6.64 15.10 -4.08
N GLU A 34 6.12 15.81 -3.09
CA GLU A 34 6.63 17.12 -2.66
C GLU A 34 7.97 16.98 -1.91
N GLU A 35 8.06 16.05 -0.97
CA GLU A 35 9.18 15.91 -0.05
C GLU A 35 10.07 14.69 -0.39
N LYS A 36 10.97 14.86 -1.36
CA LYS A 36 11.87 13.79 -1.85
C LYS A 36 12.72 13.13 -0.76
N ASN A 37 12.99 13.84 0.34
CA ASN A 37 13.76 13.33 1.47
C ASN A 37 13.03 12.21 2.24
N LEU A 38 11.71 12.05 2.04
CA LEU A 38 10.91 11.00 2.67
C LEU A 38 10.98 9.66 1.92
N ARG A 39 11.43 9.67 0.65
CA ARG A 39 11.51 8.47 -0.19
C ARG A 39 12.31 7.32 0.45
N PRO A 40 13.53 7.54 1.00
CA PRO A 40 14.30 6.45 1.61
C PRO A 40 13.56 5.80 2.78
N GLU A 41 12.92 6.61 3.63
CA GLU A 41 12.17 6.13 4.78
C GLU A 41 10.90 5.38 4.35
N PHE A 42 10.19 5.87 3.33
CA PHE A 42 9.04 5.16 2.77
C PHE A 42 9.43 3.79 2.23
N LEU A 43 10.46 3.74 1.38
CA LEU A 43 10.96 2.49 0.79
C LEU A 43 11.43 1.51 1.88
N ARG A 44 12.05 2.00 2.95
CA ARG A 44 12.42 1.17 4.11
C ARG A 44 11.19 0.52 4.75
N ARG A 45 10.10 1.27 4.97
CA ARG A 45 8.86 0.72 5.55
C ARG A 45 8.14 -0.22 4.60
N VAL A 46 8.15 0.05 3.29
CA VAL A 46 7.65 -0.88 2.27
C VAL A 46 8.43 -2.19 2.32
N GLY A 47 9.77 -2.11 2.44
CA GLY A 47 10.61 -3.30 2.62
C GLY A 47 10.24 -4.11 3.87
N ILE A 48 9.89 -3.45 4.98
CA ILE A 48 9.37 -4.14 6.18
C ILE A 48 8.08 -4.88 5.85
N THR A 49 7.10 -4.24 5.21
CA THR A 49 5.84 -4.89 4.83
C THR A 49 6.07 -6.12 3.95
N LEU A 50 6.88 -5.97 2.90
CA LEU A 50 7.08 -7.01 1.88
C LEU A 50 7.96 -8.18 2.36
N THR A 51 8.61 -8.06 3.51
CA THR A 51 9.36 -9.15 4.14
C THR A 51 8.56 -9.91 5.20
N LYS A 52 7.33 -9.49 5.52
CA LYS A 52 6.43 -10.24 6.41
C LYS A 52 5.82 -11.46 5.69
N ALA A 53 5.58 -12.54 6.43
CA ALA A 53 4.86 -13.70 5.91
C ALA A 53 3.43 -13.32 5.48
N ASP A 54 2.71 -12.64 6.38
CA ASP A 54 1.42 -12.01 6.10
C ASP A 54 1.63 -10.53 5.77
N VAL A 55 1.43 -10.18 4.50
CA VAL A 55 1.59 -8.81 3.97
C VAL A 55 0.39 -7.92 4.25
N TRP A 56 -0.75 -8.49 4.65
CA TRP A 56 -1.95 -7.75 5.04
C TRP A 56 -1.93 -7.35 6.52
N ASP A 57 -0.97 -7.87 7.30
CA ASP A 57 -0.78 -7.48 8.68
C ASP A 57 -0.34 -6.01 8.79
N THR A 58 -1.25 -5.19 9.32
CA THR A 58 -1.05 -3.76 9.66
C THR A 58 -0.35 -3.57 11.01
N GLY A 59 0.56 -4.47 11.38
CA GLY A 59 1.45 -4.33 12.53
C GLY A 59 2.29 -3.04 12.49
N SER A 60 2.88 -2.67 13.63
CA SER A 60 3.66 -1.43 13.77
C SER A 60 4.84 -1.37 12.79
N ASN A 61 5.11 -0.18 12.26
CA ASN A 61 6.21 0.18 11.33
C ASN A 61 6.10 -0.25 9.86
N GLY A 62 5.07 -1.01 9.48
CA GLY A 62 4.79 -1.33 8.07
C GLY A 62 3.93 -0.28 7.36
N VAL A 63 3.97 -0.28 6.03
CA VAL A 63 2.99 0.41 5.17
C VAL A 63 1.90 -0.59 4.77
N PRO A 64 0.60 -0.25 4.86
CA PRO A 64 -0.47 -1.09 4.33
C PRO A 64 -0.26 -1.41 2.84
N LEU A 65 -0.56 -2.64 2.42
CA LEU A 65 -0.26 -3.11 1.06
C LEU A 65 -0.96 -2.25 0.01
N GLU A 66 -2.18 -1.78 0.30
CA GLU A 66 -2.96 -0.90 -0.56
C GLU A 66 -2.25 0.44 -0.81
N LEU A 67 -1.62 1.02 0.23
CA LEU A 67 -0.82 2.23 0.08
C LEU A 67 0.48 1.94 -0.69
N VAL A 68 1.02 0.73 -0.62
CA VAL A 68 2.16 0.33 -1.46
C VAL A 68 1.74 0.27 -2.94
N GLU A 69 0.60 -0.36 -3.24
CA GLU A 69 0.06 -0.45 -4.61
C GLU A 69 -0.23 0.94 -5.18
N LEU A 70 -0.90 1.81 -4.41
CA LEU A 70 -1.16 3.20 -4.83
C LEU A 70 0.16 3.96 -5.07
N ALA A 71 1.13 3.83 -4.17
CA ALA A 71 2.43 4.50 -4.32
C ALA A 71 3.21 3.97 -5.55
N ILE A 72 3.11 2.68 -5.87
CA ILE A 72 3.68 2.12 -7.09
C ILE A 72 3.06 2.79 -8.32
N HIS A 73 1.73 2.87 -8.37
CA HIS A 73 1.00 3.42 -9.49
C HIS A 73 1.30 4.91 -9.70
N GLU A 74 1.25 5.69 -8.61
CA GLU A 74 1.34 7.14 -8.64
C GLU A 74 2.77 7.67 -8.74
N LEU A 75 3.75 7.02 -8.07
CA LEU A 75 5.13 7.52 -7.99
C LEU A 75 6.06 6.83 -8.99
N ARG A 76 5.75 5.58 -9.37
CA ARG A 76 6.50 4.79 -10.37
C ARG A 76 8.00 4.70 -10.12
N TRP A 77 8.42 4.72 -8.86
CA TRP A 77 9.82 4.62 -8.49
C TRP A 77 10.40 3.24 -8.85
N PRO A 78 11.59 3.16 -9.46
CA PRO A 78 12.18 1.89 -9.88
C PRO A 78 12.51 0.94 -8.72
N GLU A 79 12.75 1.46 -7.52
CA GLU A 79 13.08 0.68 -6.31
C GLU A 79 11.95 -0.26 -5.90
N PHE A 80 10.69 0.07 -6.22
CA PHE A 80 9.58 -0.83 -5.95
C PHE A 80 9.75 -2.18 -6.64
N ARG A 81 10.29 -2.23 -7.86
CA ARG A 81 10.54 -3.50 -8.56
C ARG A 81 11.52 -4.37 -7.79
N GLN A 82 12.57 -3.78 -7.23
CA GLN A 82 13.57 -4.51 -6.43
C GLN A 82 12.93 -5.08 -5.16
N LEU A 83 12.07 -4.31 -4.49
CA LEU A 83 11.38 -4.76 -3.29
C LEU A 83 10.38 -5.89 -3.58
N ILE A 84 9.67 -5.84 -4.70
CA ILE A 84 8.75 -6.91 -5.13
C ILE A 84 9.52 -8.19 -5.47
N GLU A 85 10.68 -8.07 -6.11
CA GLU A 85 11.55 -9.23 -6.38
C GLU A 85 12.07 -9.89 -5.10
N VAL A 86 12.42 -9.11 -4.08
CA VAL A 86 12.77 -9.63 -2.76
C VAL A 86 11.61 -10.42 -2.15
N ARG A 87 10.37 -9.91 -2.20
CA ARG A 87 9.18 -10.64 -1.76
C ARG A 87 9.05 -11.98 -2.49
N ARG A 88 9.12 -11.97 -3.82
CA ARG A 88 9.02 -13.16 -4.66
C ARG A 88 10.07 -14.21 -4.30
N SER A 89 11.30 -13.78 -4.02
CA SER A 89 12.38 -14.68 -3.62
C SER A 89 12.18 -15.27 -2.22
N LEU A 90 11.68 -14.49 -1.27
CA LEU A 90 11.46 -14.95 0.11
C LEU A 90 10.22 -15.83 0.25
N PHE A 91 9.20 -15.61 -0.58
CA PHE A 91 7.91 -16.30 -0.50
C PHE A 91 7.47 -16.79 -1.89
N PRO A 92 8.09 -17.84 -2.45
CA PRO A 92 7.85 -18.27 -3.84
C PRO A 92 6.43 -18.75 -4.15
N LEU A 93 5.68 -19.17 -3.12
CA LEU A 93 4.30 -19.64 -3.24
C LEU A 93 3.27 -18.52 -2.99
N ASP A 94 3.71 -17.35 -2.55
CA ASP A 94 2.85 -16.21 -2.33
C ASP A 94 2.59 -15.48 -3.65
N SER A 95 1.34 -15.09 -3.88
CA SER A 95 0.90 -14.42 -5.11
C SER A 95 0.68 -12.91 -4.96
N SER A 96 0.87 -12.34 -3.76
CA SER A 96 0.66 -10.90 -3.52
C SER A 96 1.63 -10.02 -4.33
N HIS A 97 2.80 -10.54 -4.70
CA HIS A 97 3.70 -9.87 -5.63
C HIS A 97 3.07 -9.59 -7.01
N LEU A 98 2.08 -10.38 -7.44
CA LEU A 98 1.40 -10.18 -8.71
C LEU A 98 0.55 -8.90 -8.71
N SER A 99 -0.15 -8.59 -7.61
CA SER A 99 -0.95 -7.36 -7.50
C SER A 99 -0.03 -6.13 -7.48
N LEU A 100 1.10 -6.22 -6.78
CA LEU A 100 2.13 -5.17 -6.78
C LEU A 100 2.73 -4.93 -8.16
N PHE A 101 2.98 -5.98 -8.95
CA PHE A 101 3.42 -5.80 -10.34
C PHE A 101 2.32 -5.20 -11.22
N ALA A 102 1.07 -5.60 -11.02
CA ALA A 102 -0.08 -5.04 -11.75
C ALA A 102 -0.27 -3.55 -11.48
N ALA A 103 0.10 -3.04 -10.29
CA ALA A 103 0.03 -1.63 -9.95
C ALA A 103 0.89 -0.70 -10.85
N PHE A 104 1.87 -1.24 -11.58
CA PHE A 104 2.61 -0.48 -12.59
C PHE A 104 1.83 -0.20 -13.88
N ASP A 105 0.75 -0.94 -14.13
CA ASP A 105 -0.09 -0.76 -15.30
C ASP A 105 -0.74 0.64 -15.29
N ARG A 106 -0.88 1.25 -16.46
CA ARG A 106 -1.59 2.54 -16.61
C ARG A 106 -3.08 2.36 -16.43
N ASP A 107 -3.61 1.21 -16.83
CA ASP A 107 -5.01 0.85 -16.67
C ASP A 107 -5.22 0.06 -15.36
N TRP A 108 -4.36 0.28 -14.37
CA TRP A 108 -4.55 -0.25 -13.03
C TRP A 108 -5.80 0.38 -12.43
N ILE A 109 -6.93 -0.27 -12.71
CA ILE A 109 -8.15 -0.10 -11.97
C ILE A 109 -7.81 -0.62 -10.58
N ASP A 110 -8.04 0.19 -9.56
CA ASP A 110 -7.99 -0.22 -8.16
C ASP A 110 -9.10 -1.27 -7.90
N ARG A 111 -8.93 -2.46 -8.50
CA ARG A 111 -9.99 -3.45 -8.70
C ARG A 111 -10.42 -4.05 -7.37
N ASP A 112 -9.51 -4.14 -6.43
CA ASP A 112 -9.75 -4.82 -5.15
C ASP A 112 -10.24 -3.88 -4.05
N TYR A 113 -9.84 -2.61 -4.01
CA TYR A 113 -10.38 -1.66 -3.01
C TYR A 113 -11.88 -1.41 -3.25
N TYR A 114 -12.26 -1.07 -4.48
CA TYR A 114 -13.67 -0.82 -4.81
C TYR A 114 -14.54 -2.09 -4.74
N GLN A 115 -14.04 -3.26 -5.14
CA GLN A 115 -14.87 -4.49 -5.11
C GLN A 115 -15.02 -5.10 -3.71
N ARG A 116 -13.96 -5.15 -2.89
CA ARG A 116 -14.05 -5.75 -1.54
C ARG A 116 -14.95 -4.95 -0.60
N TYR A 117 -15.12 -3.65 -0.84
CA TYR A 117 -15.94 -2.76 -0.01
C TYR A 117 -17.30 -2.39 -0.61
N ARG A 118 -17.48 -2.34 -1.95
CA ARG A 118 -18.80 -2.16 -2.57
C ARG A 118 -19.76 -3.30 -2.19
N THR A 119 -19.25 -4.53 -2.08
CA THR A 119 -20.04 -5.71 -1.66
C THR A 119 -20.46 -5.66 -0.18
N ARG A 120 -19.79 -4.85 0.67
CA ARG A 120 -20.15 -4.66 2.09
C ARG A 120 -21.07 -3.47 2.35
N GLY A 121 -21.25 -2.58 1.37
CA GLY A 121 -22.13 -1.41 1.48
C GLY A 121 -23.57 -1.65 1.04
N GLU A 122 -23.89 -2.81 0.45
CA GLU A 122 -25.25 -3.17 0.01
C GLU A 122 -26.00 -4.04 1.04
N GLU A 123 -25.40 -4.38 2.18
CA GLU A 123 -26.02 -5.18 3.26
C GLU A 123 -26.27 -4.37 4.57
N GLY A 124 -26.33 -3.03 4.51
CA GLY A 124 -26.53 -2.17 5.69
C GLY A 124 -27.64 -1.13 5.52
#